data_AF-A0A0A2B8H4-F1
#
_entry.id   AF-A0A0A2B8H4-F1
#
_cell.length_a   1.000
_cell.length_b   1.000
_cell.length_c   1.000
_cell.angle_alpha   90.00
_cell.angle_beta   90.00
_cell.angle_gamma   90.00
#
_symmetry.space_group_name_H-M   'P 1'
#
loop_
_entity.id
_entity.type
_entity.pdbx_description
1 polymer ?
#
loop_
_entity_poly.entity_id
_entity_poly.type
_entity_poly.pdbx_seq_one_letter_code
_entity_poly.pdbx_strand_id
1 'polypeptide(L)'
;MCFCVSKRIRKSFPKEFSRAIEINLPVDDSFYSSISKKKKSNKKRIAYLGRLDYSKGADIAYKLFKEINTSPDFKNIETFMYSYPWENDNFSLQLEEELKKDEYIKYIRANIHNQNVEEIDNDLKILIDSVDLFILPYRSLENTVDCPLVPLEINARKKFILTSNLECIKDLKLENIYYNDFFRNEFIISLNLIKKILFNINQSNSILEVGNKYRTSIISEKIIYSFNNFNKNCL
;
A
#
# COMPACT_ATOMS: atom_id res chain seq x y z
N MET A 1 5.26 -30.73 3.30
CA MET A 1 4.20 -29.78 2.87
C MET A 1 4.83 -28.44 2.58
N CYS A 2 4.44 -27.74 1.51
CA CYS A 2 5.02 -26.47 1.11
C CYS A 2 3.91 -25.42 0.91
N PHE A 3 4.13 -24.19 1.38
CA PHE A 3 3.24 -23.06 1.21
C PHE A 3 3.91 -21.99 0.36
N CYS A 4 3.13 -21.28 -0.45
CA CYS A 4 3.62 -20.16 -1.26
C CYS A 4 2.64 -18.98 -1.19
N VAL A 5 3.16 -17.76 -1.16
CA VAL A 5 2.36 -16.53 -0.97
C VAL A 5 1.81 -15.94 -2.28
N SER A 6 2.09 -16.58 -3.42
CA SER A 6 1.65 -16.10 -4.73
C SER A 6 1.67 -17.20 -5.79
N LYS A 7 0.87 -17.01 -6.84
CA LYS A 7 0.92 -17.82 -8.07
C LYS A 7 2.29 -17.75 -8.77
N ARG A 8 2.95 -16.59 -8.76
CA ARG A 8 4.24 -16.40 -9.44
C ARG A 8 5.35 -17.19 -8.73
N ILE A 9 5.42 -17.16 -7.39
CA ILE A 9 6.32 -18.06 -6.62
C ILE A 9 5.97 -19.52 -6.89
N ARG A 10 4.69 -19.89 -6.88
CA ARG A 10 4.27 -21.27 -7.17
C ARG A 10 4.74 -21.76 -8.54
N LYS A 11 4.68 -20.91 -9.57
CA LYS A 11 5.17 -21.24 -10.93
C LYS A 11 6.68 -21.43 -10.99
N SER A 12 7.44 -20.83 -10.07
CA SER A 12 8.90 -20.98 -9.99
C SER A 12 9.33 -22.26 -9.28
N PHE A 13 8.41 -22.96 -8.63
CA PHE A 13 8.74 -24.15 -7.87
C PHE A 13 9.06 -25.35 -8.78
N PRO A 14 10.04 -26.20 -8.39
CA PRO A 14 10.26 -27.50 -9.03
C PRO A 14 8.99 -28.38 -9.03
N LYS A 15 8.90 -29.34 -9.97
CA LYS A 15 7.70 -30.19 -10.14
C LYS A 15 7.34 -30.99 -8.88
N GLU A 16 8.34 -31.30 -8.07
CA GLU A 16 8.25 -31.98 -6.76
C GLU A 16 7.40 -31.18 -5.76
N PHE A 17 7.26 -29.87 -5.97
CA PHE A 17 6.43 -28.95 -5.19
C PHE A 17 5.12 -28.58 -5.91
N SER A 18 4.69 -29.35 -6.91
CA SER A 18 3.39 -29.15 -7.62
C SER A 18 2.17 -29.07 -6.68
N ARG A 19 2.28 -29.70 -5.51
CA ARG A 19 1.28 -29.68 -4.42
C ARG A 19 1.42 -28.50 -3.44
N ALA A 20 2.25 -27.51 -3.73
CA ALA A 20 2.36 -26.33 -2.89
C ALA A 20 1.00 -25.64 -2.72
N ILE A 21 0.67 -25.31 -1.48
CA ILE A 21 -0.59 -24.69 -1.10
C ILE A 21 -0.40 -23.17 -1.16
N GLU A 22 -1.20 -22.52 -1.98
CA GLU A 22 -1.20 -21.06 -2.06
C GLU A 22 -1.89 -20.47 -0.83
N ILE A 23 -1.18 -19.58 -0.14
CA ILE A 23 -1.70 -18.76 0.96
C ILE A 23 -1.62 -17.29 0.56
N ASN A 24 -2.48 -16.46 1.12
CA ASN A 24 -2.36 -15.02 0.95
C ASN A 24 -1.19 -14.51 1.80
N LEU A 25 -0.61 -13.37 1.42
CA LEU A 25 0.34 -12.68 2.29
C LEU A 25 -0.40 -12.18 3.55
N PRO A 26 0.07 -12.52 4.76
CA PRO A 26 -0.61 -12.14 5.98
C PRO A 26 -0.45 -10.65 6.30
N VAL A 27 -1.56 -10.06 6.73
CA VAL A 27 -1.63 -8.74 7.36
C VAL A 27 -2.01 -8.99 8.83
N ASP A 28 -1.29 -8.33 9.73
CA ASP A 28 -1.58 -8.44 11.15
C ASP A 28 -3.04 -8.05 11.47
N ASP A 29 -3.67 -8.81 12.36
CA ASP A 29 -5.08 -8.65 12.68
C ASP A 29 -5.40 -7.25 13.24
N SER A 30 -4.43 -6.58 13.86
CA SER A 30 -4.60 -5.23 14.42
C SER A 30 -4.84 -4.15 13.35
N PHE A 31 -4.49 -4.40 12.08
CA PHE A 31 -4.80 -3.48 10.97
C PHE A 31 -6.28 -3.49 10.58
N TYR A 32 -7.07 -4.45 11.05
CA TYR A 32 -8.50 -4.51 10.73
C TYR A 32 -9.38 -3.73 11.71
N SER A 33 -8.81 -3.29 12.83
CA SER A 33 -9.45 -2.39 13.79
C SER A 33 -8.88 -1.00 13.65
N SER A 34 -9.71 0.04 13.51
CA SER A 34 -9.23 1.43 13.54
C SER A 34 -8.82 1.81 14.96
N ILE A 35 -7.68 2.48 15.11
CA ILE A 35 -7.14 2.86 16.43
C ILE A 35 -7.44 4.34 16.72
N SER A 36 -7.72 5.13 15.70
CA SER A 36 -7.91 6.57 15.86
C SER A 36 -9.18 7.08 15.17
N LYS A 37 -9.95 7.89 15.90
CA LYS A 37 -10.88 8.82 15.26
C LYS A 37 -10.02 9.92 14.65
N LYS A 38 -9.99 10.00 13.32
CA LYS A 38 -9.33 11.10 12.59
C LYS A 38 -9.72 12.42 13.25
N LYS A 39 -8.74 13.16 13.80
CA LYS A 39 -8.99 14.53 14.29
C LYS A 39 -9.65 15.30 13.15
N LYS A 40 -10.75 16.02 13.43
CA LYS A 40 -11.46 16.83 12.42
C LYS A 40 -10.47 17.84 11.84
N SER A 41 -9.90 17.51 10.69
CA SER A 41 -9.15 18.43 9.83
C SER A 41 -10.08 18.83 8.69
N ASN A 42 -10.07 20.12 8.36
CA ASN A 42 -10.82 20.63 7.22
C ASN A 42 -10.14 20.26 5.88
N LYS A 43 -8.88 19.80 5.91
CA LYS A 43 -8.15 19.38 4.71
C LYS A 43 -8.20 17.87 4.49
N LYS A 44 -8.31 17.47 3.23
CA LYS A 44 -8.13 16.09 2.78
C LYS A 44 -6.65 15.77 2.71
N ARG A 45 -6.28 14.55 3.12
CA ARG A 45 -4.90 14.07 3.15
C ARG A 45 -4.70 13.05 2.05
N ILE A 46 -3.73 13.34 1.18
CA ILE A 46 -3.23 12.40 0.19
C ILE A 46 -1.83 11.97 0.60
N ALA A 47 -1.50 10.68 0.52
CA ALA A 47 -0.16 10.24 0.89
C ALA A 47 0.46 9.23 -0.08
N TYR A 48 1.78 9.28 -0.16
CA TYR A 48 2.63 8.20 -0.64
C TYR A 48 3.20 7.46 0.56
N LEU A 49 3.24 6.13 0.48
CA LEU A 49 3.76 5.26 1.53
C LEU A 49 4.67 4.20 0.91
N GLY A 50 5.94 4.16 1.34
CA GLY A 50 6.90 3.12 0.95
C GLY A 50 8.32 3.63 0.78
N ARG A 51 9.20 2.79 0.24
CA ARG A 51 10.59 3.15 -0.06
C ARG A 51 10.65 4.21 -1.15
N LEU A 52 11.61 5.15 -1.08
CA LEU A 52 11.87 6.17 -2.11
C LEU A 52 12.49 5.57 -3.39
N ASP A 53 11.79 4.64 -4.01
CA ASP A 53 12.33 3.79 -5.07
C ASP A 53 11.69 4.12 -6.43
N TYR A 54 12.51 4.15 -7.48
CA TYR A 54 12.04 4.46 -8.83
C TYR A 54 11.04 3.43 -9.36
N SER A 55 11.26 2.14 -9.11
CA SER A 55 10.29 1.09 -9.46
C SER A 55 8.97 1.25 -8.70
N LYS A 56 9.00 1.86 -7.51
CA LYS A 56 7.81 2.15 -6.71
C LYS A 56 7.10 3.45 -7.08
N GLY A 57 7.64 4.22 -8.03
CA GLY A 57 7.02 5.45 -8.51
C GLY A 57 7.17 6.65 -7.58
N ALA A 58 8.16 6.66 -6.68
CA ALA A 58 8.30 7.72 -5.69
C ALA A 58 8.45 9.12 -6.32
N ASP A 59 9.18 9.25 -7.43
CA ASP A 59 9.29 10.50 -8.19
C ASP A 59 7.98 10.92 -8.87
N ILE A 60 7.15 9.97 -9.29
CA ILE A 60 5.83 10.27 -9.88
C ILE A 60 4.94 10.86 -8.78
N ALA A 61 4.91 10.24 -7.60
CA ALA A 61 4.16 10.74 -6.46
C ALA A 61 4.63 12.13 -6.06
N TYR A 62 5.94 12.34 -5.96
CA TYR A 62 6.53 13.66 -5.67
C TYR A 62 6.10 14.74 -6.69
N LYS A 63 6.25 14.49 -7.99
CA LYS A 63 5.82 15.43 -9.04
C LYS A 63 4.33 15.72 -8.97
N LEU A 64 3.50 14.68 -8.81
CA LEU A 64 2.06 14.83 -8.72
C LEU A 64 1.65 15.63 -7.47
N PHE A 65 2.35 15.44 -6.35
CA PHE A 65 2.08 16.15 -5.12
C PHE A 65 2.46 17.63 -5.20
N LYS A 66 3.52 17.97 -5.93
CA LYS A 66 3.82 19.37 -6.28
C LYS A 66 2.65 20.01 -7.02
N GLU A 67 2.21 19.38 -8.11
CA GLU A 67 1.08 19.89 -8.92
C GLU A 67 -0.21 20.03 -8.10
N ILE A 68 -0.50 19.07 -7.22
CA ILE A 68 -1.66 19.15 -6.32
C ILE A 68 -1.52 20.36 -5.38
N ASN A 69 -0.38 20.54 -4.74
CA ASN A 69 -0.22 21.60 -3.72
C ASN A 69 -0.12 23.00 -4.32
N THR A 70 0.33 23.16 -5.56
CA THR A 70 0.43 24.46 -6.24
C THR A 70 -0.85 24.82 -7.01
N SER A 71 -1.72 23.85 -7.29
CA SER A 71 -2.94 24.07 -8.06
C SER A 71 -4.07 24.71 -7.23
N PRO A 72 -4.73 25.77 -7.75
CA PRO A 72 -5.91 26.37 -7.12
C PRO A 72 -7.09 25.41 -6.94
N ASP A 73 -7.15 24.31 -7.69
CA ASP A 73 -8.25 23.36 -7.63
C ASP A 73 -8.17 22.44 -6.40
N PHE A 74 -7.04 22.42 -5.72
CA PHE A 74 -6.74 21.51 -4.62
C PHE A 74 -6.38 22.24 -3.31
N LYS A 75 -6.83 23.49 -3.15
CA LYS A 75 -6.57 24.34 -1.95
C LYS A 75 -6.86 23.68 -0.59
N ASN A 76 -7.80 22.74 -0.55
CA ASN A 76 -8.20 22.01 0.66
C ASN A 76 -7.54 20.63 0.80
N ILE A 77 -6.42 20.41 0.09
CA ILE A 77 -5.63 19.19 0.17
C ILE A 77 -4.29 19.48 0.83
N GLU A 78 -3.78 18.49 1.53
CA GLU A 78 -2.38 18.40 1.93
C GLU A 78 -1.83 17.04 1.50
N THR A 79 -0.61 17.05 0.98
CA THR A 79 0.07 15.82 0.54
C THR A 79 1.21 15.46 1.50
N PHE A 80 1.41 14.16 1.69
CA PHE A 80 2.44 13.61 2.56
C PHE A 80 3.25 12.55 1.84
N MET A 81 4.56 12.57 2.01
CA MET A 81 5.40 11.43 1.66
C MET A 81 5.91 10.81 2.94
N TYR A 82 5.35 9.67 3.32
CA TYR A 82 5.87 8.86 4.42
C TYR A 82 6.73 7.75 3.82
N SER A 83 8.04 7.92 3.93
CA SER A 83 8.96 7.07 3.18
C SER A 83 10.33 6.98 3.82
N TYR A 84 11.14 6.07 3.29
CA TYR A 84 12.53 5.89 3.70
C TYR A 84 13.40 5.72 2.45
N PRO A 85 14.62 6.28 2.43
CA PRO A 85 15.56 6.03 1.36
C PRO A 85 16.16 4.63 1.47
N TRP A 86 16.57 4.05 0.34
CA TRP A 86 17.51 2.93 0.33
C TRP A 86 18.94 3.47 0.34
N GLU A 87 19.72 3.13 1.36
CA GLU A 87 21.04 3.73 1.60
C GLU A 87 22.05 3.48 0.46
N ASN A 88 21.83 2.43 -0.33
CA ASN A 88 22.71 2.07 -1.45
C ASN A 88 22.13 2.43 -2.83
N ASP A 89 21.07 3.24 -2.89
CA ASP A 89 20.47 3.70 -4.14
C ASP A 89 20.56 5.22 -4.26
N ASN A 90 21.32 5.68 -5.26
CA ASN A 90 21.52 7.12 -5.51
C ASN A 90 20.21 7.85 -5.78
N PHE A 91 19.26 7.21 -6.48
CA PHE A 91 17.95 7.81 -6.75
C PHE A 91 17.20 8.07 -5.44
N SER A 92 17.14 7.07 -4.55
CA SER A 92 16.50 7.18 -3.24
C SER A 92 17.06 8.31 -2.40
N LEU A 93 18.39 8.43 -2.34
CA LEU A 93 19.08 9.47 -1.56
C LEU A 93 18.87 10.86 -2.15
N GLN A 94 18.94 11.01 -3.47
CA GLN A 94 18.69 12.29 -4.14
C GLN A 94 17.26 12.77 -3.92
N LEU A 95 16.28 11.88 -4.08
CA LEU A 95 14.88 12.22 -3.86
C LEU A 95 14.60 12.57 -2.39
N GLU A 96 15.29 11.92 -1.44
CA GLU A 96 15.21 12.31 -0.03
C GLU A 96 15.70 13.75 0.19
N GLU A 97 16.85 14.11 -0.38
CA GLU A 97 17.41 15.45 -0.24
C GLU A 97 16.53 16.53 -0.88
N GLU A 98 15.84 16.21 -1.98
CA GLU A 98 14.82 17.08 -2.54
C GLU A 98 13.62 17.24 -1.60
N LEU A 99 13.11 16.13 -1.06
CA LEU A 99 11.97 16.14 -0.14
C LEU A 99 12.23 16.90 1.15
N LYS A 100 13.45 16.84 1.69
CA LYS A 100 13.86 17.61 2.89
C LYS A 100 13.83 19.11 2.66
N LYS A 101 13.97 19.56 1.41
CA LYS A 101 14.01 20.98 1.02
C LYS A 101 12.67 21.47 0.45
N ASP A 102 11.69 20.60 0.31
CA ASP A 102 10.41 20.93 -0.32
C ASP A 102 9.45 21.60 0.67
N GLU A 103 8.94 22.78 0.32
CA GLU A 103 8.01 23.54 1.18
C GLU A 103 6.55 23.13 0.98
N TYR A 104 6.22 22.42 -0.10
CA TYR A 104 4.85 22.07 -0.44
C TYR A 104 4.47 20.70 0.11
N ILE A 105 5.39 19.75 0.07
CA ILE A 105 5.15 18.35 0.43
C ILE A 105 5.60 18.10 1.86
N LYS A 106 4.71 17.56 2.70
CA LYS A 106 5.09 17.15 4.06
C LYS A 106 5.83 15.82 4.01
N TYR A 107 7.15 15.89 4.10
CA TYR A 107 8.00 14.71 4.17
C TYR A 107 8.13 14.19 5.60
N ILE A 108 7.89 12.88 5.80
CA ILE A 108 8.07 12.18 7.07
C ILE A 108 8.96 10.97 6.79
N ARG A 109 10.19 10.99 7.32
CA ARG A 109 11.12 9.85 7.20
C ARG A 109 10.70 8.75 8.17
N ALA A 110 10.42 7.55 7.64
CA ALA A 110 10.14 6.37 8.45
C ALA A 110 11.44 5.83 9.09
N ASN A 111 11.41 5.53 10.39
CA ASN A 111 12.56 5.00 11.13
C ASN A 111 12.47 3.47 11.28
N ILE A 112 12.73 2.75 10.21
CA ILE A 112 12.50 1.28 10.15
C ILE A 112 13.58 0.46 10.88
N HIS A 113 14.76 1.02 11.12
CA HIS A 113 15.92 0.24 11.56
C HIS A 113 16.15 0.29 13.08
N ASN A 114 15.57 1.27 13.78
CA ASN A 114 15.88 1.54 15.19
C ASN A 114 14.65 1.47 16.13
N GLN A 115 13.51 1.02 15.63
CA GLN A 115 12.26 0.90 16.41
C GLN A 115 11.85 -0.57 16.58
N ASN A 116 11.11 -0.86 17.65
CA ASN A 116 10.43 -2.15 17.78
C ASN A 116 9.32 -2.25 16.72
N VAL A 117 9.07 -3.46 16.22
CA VAL A 117 8.01 -3.78 15.24
C VAL A 117 6.66 -3.25 15.70
N GLU A 118 6.32 -3.39 16.98
CA GLU A 118 5.04 -2.90 17.53
C GLU A 118 4.88 -1.38 17.40
N GLU A 119 5.97 -0.62 17.57
CA GLU A 119 5.97 0.84 17.45
C GLU A 119 5.83 1.25 15.98
N ILE A 120 6.55 0.57 15.08
CA ILE A 120 6.45 0.78 13.63
C ILE A 120 5.02 0.53 13.16
N ASP A 121 4.42 -0.59 13.59
CA ASP A 121 3.03 -0.92 13.27
C ASP A 121 2.08 0.10 13.88
N ASN A 122 2.27 0.47 15.14
CA ASN A 122 1.84 1.72 15.81
C ASN A 122 1.67 2.92 14.86
N ASP A 123 2.81 3.43 14.44
CA ASP A 123 2.92 4.66 13.68
C ASP A 123 2.31 4.52 12.28
N LEU A 124 2.55 3.37 11.63
CA LEU A 124 1.97 3.04 10.34
C LEU A 124 0.45 3.00 10.40
N LYS A 125 -0.10 2.37 11.43
CA LYS A 125 -1.53 2.35 11.69
C LYS A 125 -2.06 3.78 11.82
N ILE A 126 -1.50 4.59 12.72
CA ILE A 126 -1.95 5.98 12.93
C ILE A 126 -1.88 6.80 11.64
N LEU A 127 -0.80 6.65 10.88
CA LEU A 127 -0.62 7.29 9.58
C LEU A 127 -1.76 6.91 8.62
N ILE A 128 -2.01 5.61 8.45
CA ILE A 128 -3.04 5.11 7.54
C ILE A 128 -4.42 5.64 7.91
N ASP A 129 -4.78 5.61 9.20
CA ASP A 129 -6.05 6.15 9.68
C ASP A 129 -6.21 7.65 9.37
N SER A 130 -5.11 8.39 9.30
CA SER A 130 -5.12 9.83 9.06
C SER A 130 -5.28 10.21 7.57
N VAL A 131 -4.96 9.31 6.64
CA VAL A 131 -4.97 9.55 5.19
C VAL A 131 -6.34 9.23 4.59
N ASP A 132 -6.76 10.02 3.59
CA ASP A 132 -8.01 9.79 2.85
C ASP A 132 -7.76 8.97 1.57
N LEU A 133 -6.68 9.27 0.85
CA LEU A 133 -6.31 8.62 -0.40
C LEU A 133 -4.81 8.36 -0.45
N PHE A 134 -4.43 7.12 -0.73
CA PHE A 134 -3.06 6.74 -1.02
C PHE A 134 -2.78 6.78 -2.51
N ILE A 135 -1.66 7.36 -2.92
CA ILE A 135 -1.16 7.30 -4.29
C ILE A 135 0.08 6.41 -4.31
N LEU A 136 -0.03 5.26 -4.98
CA LEU A 136 1.02 4.25 -5.08
C LEU A 136 1.30 3.99 -6.58
N PRO A 137 2.00 4.89 -7.28
CA PRO A 137 2.10 4.86 -8.74
C PRO A 137 3.19 3.87 -9.21
N TYR A 138 3.05 2.61 -8.81
CA TYR A 138 4.05 1.57 -9.03
C TYR A 138 4.42 1.42 -10.50
N ARG A 139 5.72 1.46 -10.80
CA ARG A 139 6.21 1.12 -12.13
C ARG A 139 6.37 -0.37 -12.33
N SER A 140 6.93 -1.03 -11.33
CA SER A 140 7.11 -2.48 -11.27
C SER A 140 7.12 -2.93 -9.81
N LEU A 141 6.70 -4.16 -9.58
CA LEU A 141 6.78 -4.85 -8.30
C LEU A 141 7.65 -6.10 -8.38
N GLU A 142 8.43 -6.23 -9.45
CA GLU A 142 9.25 -7.42 -9.70
C GLU A 142 10.34 -7.61 -8.64
N ASN A 143 10.89 -6.52 -8.12
CA ASN A 143 11.92 -6.49 -7.07
C ASN A 143 11.37 -6.67 -5.64
N THR A 144 10.05 -6.85 -5.50
CA THR A 144 9.44 -7.26 -4.23
C THR A 144 9.15 -8.75 -4.27
N VAL A 145 9.04 -9.37 -3.09
CA VAL A 145 8.56 -10.76 -2.94
C VAL A 145 7.06 -10.78 -3.29
N ASP A 146 6.79 -10.67 -4.59
CA ASP A 146 5.54 -10.77 -5.33
C ASP A 146 4.39 -9.81 -5.00
N CYS A 147 4.08 -9.64 -3.72
CA CYS A 147 2.96 -8.84 -3.25
C CYS A 147 3.48 -7.76 -2.29
N PRO A 148 3.27 -6.46 -2.59
CA PRO A 148 3.59 -5.42 -1.62
C PRO A 148 2.60 -5.50 -0.45
N LEU A 149 3.13 -5.55 0.77
CA LEU A 149 2.33 -5.60 2.00
C LEU A 149 1.55 -4.29 2.21
N VAL A 150 2.14 -3.15 1.83
CA VAL A 150 1.56 -1.81 2.02
C VAL A 150 0.13 -1.66 1.46
N PRO A 151 -0.18 -2.01 0.20
CA PRO A 151 -1.56 -2.01 -0.29
C PRO A 151 -2.52 -2.90 0.52
N LEU A 152 -2.06 -4.03 1.05
CA LEU A 152 -2.90 -4.91 1.87
C LEU A 152 -3.21 -4.27 3.22
N GLU A 153 -2.23 -3.66 3.88
CA GLU A 153 -2.37 -2.94 5.15
C GLU A 153 -3.31 -1.73 5.01
N ILE A 154 -3.14 -0.95 3.93
CA ILE A 154 -4.02 0.18 3.59
C ILE A 154 -5.45 -0.33 3.36
N ASN A 155 -5.61 -1.44 2.63
CA ASN A 155 -6.92 -2.01 2.38
C ASN A 155 -7.56 -2.55 3.67
N ALA A 156 -6.82 -3.24 4.54
CA ALA A 156 -7.33 -3.74 5.84
C ALA A 156 -7.92 -2.60 6.70
N ARG A 157 -7.33 -1.41 6.59
CA ARG A 157 -7.77 -0.16 7.22
C ARG A 157 -8.88 0.58 6.47
N LYS A 158 -9.42 -0.02 5.41
CA LYS A 158 -10.54 0.50 4.60
C LYS A 158 -10.24 1.86 3.96
N LYS A 159 -9.00 2.06 3.52
CA LYS A 159 -8.57 3.31 2.87
C LYS A 159 -8.53 3.17 1.36
N PHE A 160 -8.67 4.31 0.68
CA PHE A 160 -8.65 4.36 -0.77
C PHE A 160 -7.23 4.37 -1.31
N ILE A 161 -7.01 3.66 -2.42
CA ILE A 161 -5.72 3.56 -3.11
C ILE A 161 -5.93 3.94 -4.57
N LEU A 162 -5.08 4.81 -5.09
CA LEU A 162 -4.89 5.02 -6.53
C LEU A 162 -3.51 4.49 -6.92
N THR A 163 -3.47 3.51 -7.81
CA THR A 163 -2.23 2.83 -8.23
C THR A 163 -2.18 2.63 -9.73
N SER A 164 -0.99 2.31 -10.25
CA SER A 164 -0.83 1.84 -11.61
C SER A 164 -1.55 0.50 -11.84
N ASN A 165 -1.95 0.27 -13.08
CA ASN A 165 -2.72 -0.88 -13.54
C ASN A 165 -1.86 -2.15 -13.70
N LEU A 166 -1.26 -2.62 -12.59
CA LEU A 166 -0.39 -3.80 -12.60
C LEU A 166 -1.19 -5.07 -12.31
N GLU A 167 -0.97 -6.13 -13.11
CA GLU A 167 -1.68 -7.40 -12.96
C GLU A 167 -1.46 -8.03 -11.57
N CYS A 168 -0.24 -7.96 -11.04
CA CYS A 168 0.07 -8.43 -9.69
C CYS A 168 -0.70 -7.71 -8.57
N ILE A 169 -1.14 -6.47 -8.78
CA ILE A 169 -2.03 -5.76 -7.84
C ILE A 169 -3.48 -6.15 -8.08
N LYS A 170 -3.92 -6.29 -9.33
CA LYS A 170 -5.27 -6.77 -9.67
C LYS A 170 -5.56 -8.16 -9.10
N ASP A 171 -4.58 -9.04 -9.13
CA ASP A 171 -4.66 -10.40 -8.58
C ASP A 171 -5.01 -10.40 -7.07
N LEU A 172 -4.67 -9.32 -6.35
CA LEU A 172 -5.02 -9.15 -4.94
C LEU A 172 -6.52 -8.90 -4.76
N LYS A 173 -7.23 -8.39 -5.76
CA LYS A 173 -8.67 -8.07 -5.66
C LYS A 173 -8.94 -7.26 -4.39
N LEU A 174 -8.26 -6.12 -4.28
CA LEU A 174 -8.40 -5.19 -3.17
C LEU A 174 -9.66 -4.35 -3.34
N GLU A 175 -10.26 -4.00 -2.21
CA GLU A 175 -11.38 -3.08 -2.16
C GLU A 175 -10.88 -1.63 -2.14
N ASN A 176 -11.69 -0.67 -2.61
CA ASN A 176 -11.38 0.76 -2.60
C ASN A 176 -10.13 1.15 -3.41
N ILE A 177 -9.80 0.34 -4.42
CA ILE A 177 -8.69 0.58 -5.31
C ILE A 177 -9.14 1.16 -6.64
N TYR A 178 -8.40 2.15 -7.12
CA TYR A 178 -8.53 2.76 -8.42
C TYR A 178 -7.24 2.53 -9.21
N TYR A 179 -7.39 2.28 -10.50
CA TYR A 179 -6.28 2.06 -11.42
C TYR A 179 -6.10 3.24 -12.35
N ASN A 180 -4.85 3.60 -12.61
CA ASN A 180 -4.50 4.69 -13.52
C ASN A 180 -3.29 4.32 -14.38
N ASP A 181 -3.52 4.22 -15.69
CA ASP A 181 -2.48 3.96 -16.69
C ASP A 181 -1.65 5.20 -17.04
N PHE A 182 -2.14 6.39 -16.69
CA PHE A 182 -1.65 7.67 -17.20
C PHE A 182 -0.70 8.40 -16.26
N PHE A 183 -0.31 7.77 -15.15
CA PHE A 183 0.60 8.37 -14.16
C PHE A 183 1.90 8.94 -14.74
N ARG A 184 2.36 8.41 -15.88
CA ARG A 184 3.64 8.78 -16.50
C ARG A 184 3.53 9.79 -17.63
N ASN A 185 2.37 9.85 -18.29
CA ASN A 185 2.25 10.51 -19.59
C ASN A 185 1.28 11.69 -19.53
N GLU A 186 0.27 11.66 -18.65
CA GLU A 186 -0.80 12.67 -18.63
C GLU A 186 -1.23 12.97 -17.18
N PHE A 187 -0.51 13.87 -16.51
CA PHE A 187 -0.83 14.27 -15.14
C PHE A 187 -2.24 14.87 -15.01
N ILE A 188 -2.74 15.56 -16.03
CA ILE A 188 -4.10 16.12 -16.03
C ILE A 188 -5.16 15.02 -15.85
N ILE A 189 -5.01 13.87 -16.52
CA ILE A 189 -5.91 12.73 -16.33
C ILE A 189 -5.84 12.22 -14.89
N SER A 190 -4.63 12.11 -14.35
CA SER A 190 -4.39 11.69 -12.97
C SER A 190 -5.06 12.62 -11.96
N LEU A 191 -4.94 13.94 -12.15
CA LEU A 191 -5.55 14.97 -11.32
C LEU A 191 -7.09 14.92 -11.39
N ASN A 192 -7.66 14.76 -12.59
CA ASN A 192 -9.11 14.63 -12.77
C ASN A 192 -9.66 13.38 -12.08
N LEU A 193 -8.93 12.27 -12.16
CA LEU A 193 -9.28 11.04 -11.47
C LEU A 193 -9.20 11.22 -9.94
N ILE A 194 -8.17 11.89 -9.42
CA ILE A 194 -8.07 12.22 -7.99
C ILE A 194 -9.28 13.05 -7.54
N LYS A 195 -9.68 14.08 -8.29
CA LYS A 195 -10.87 14.88 -7.96
C LYS A 195 -12.13 14.01 -7.86
N LYS A 196 -12.34 13.11 -8.83
CA LYS A 196 -13.47 12.18 -8.84
C LYS A 196 -13.44 11.25 -7.63
N ILE A 197 -12.28 10.71 -7.28
CA ILE A 197 -12.12 9.83 -6.11
C ILE A 197 -12.45 10.59 -4.84
N LEU A 198 -11.85 11.76 -4.62
CA LEU A 198 -12.09 12.55 -3.42
C LEU A 198 -13.56 12.97 -3.27
N PHE A 199 -14.23 13.26 -4.38
CA PHE A 199 -15.67 13.50 -4.40
C PHE A 199 -16.45 12.27 -3.93
N ASN A 200 -16.12 11.07 -4.43
CA ASN A 200 -16.75 9.83 -3.99
C ASN A 200 -16.52 9.54 -2.51
N ILE A 201 -15.31 9.80 -1.99
CA ILE A 201 -14.98 9.65 -0.56
C ILE A 201 -15.90 10.53 0.30
N ASN A 202 -16.29 11.71 -0.19
CA ASN A 202 -17.22 12.58 0.54
C ASN A 202 -18.66 12.11 0.51
N GLN A 203 -19.07 11.37 -0.53
CA GLN A 203 -20.43 10.84 -0.65
C GLN A 203 -20.59 9.49 0.04
N SER A 204 -19.52 8.72 0.21
CA SER A 204 -19.55 7.43 0.90
C SER A 204 -19.79 7.62 2.41
N ASN A 205 -21.07 7.61 2.82
CA ASN A 205 -21.50 7.40 4.20
C ASN A 205 -21.56 5.89 4.57
N SER A 206 -21.27 5.00 3.61
CA SER A 206 -21.35 3.56 3.82
C SER A 206 -20.14 3.05 4.61
N ILE A 207 -20.41 2.08 5.49
CA ILE A 207 -19.36 1.25 6.09
C ILE A 207 -18.68 0.53 4.94
N LEU A 208 -17.43 0.90 4.64
CA LEU A 208 -16.61 0.15 3.71
C LEU A 208 -16.39 -1.25 4.30
N GLU A 209 -16.79 -2.28 3.57
CA GLU A 209 -16.49 -3.66 3.93
C GLU A 209 -15.19 -4.08 3.24
N VAL A 210 -14.32 -4.75 3.99
CA VAL A 210 -13.09 -5.30 3.47
C VAL A 210 -13.02 -6.74 3.91
N GLY A 211 -12.76 -7.63 2.97
CA GLY A 211 -12.67 -9.06 3.24
C GLY A 211 -11.54 -9.39 4.22
N ASN A 212 -11.76 -10.39 5.07
CA ASN A 212 -10.80 -10.84 6.08
C ASN A 212 -9.75 -11.82 5.53
N LYS A 213 -9.67 -12.02 4.20
CA LYS A 213 -8.85 -13.07 3.57
C LYS A 213 -7.33 -12.90 3.75
N TYR A 214 -6.87 -11.71 4.13
CA TYR A 214 -5.46 -11.42 4.43
C TYR A 214 -5.15 -11.43 5.93
N ARG A 215 -6.14 -11.62 6.83
CA ARG A 215 -5.90 -11.69 8.27
C ARG A 215 -4.95 -12.82 8.61
N THR A 216 -4.01 -12.53 9.50
CA THR A 216 -3.05 -13.52 10.01
C THR A 216 -3.77 -14.67 10.70
N SER A 217 -4.83 -14.41 11.46
CA SER A 217 -5.68 -15.45 12.07
C SER A 217 -6.25 -16.43 11.04
N ILE A 218 -6.87 -15.91 9.97
CA ILE A 218 -7.49 -16.70 8.90
C ILE A 218 -6.44 -17.54 8.13
N ILE A 219 -5.28 -16.96 7.86
CA ILE A 219 -4.19 -17.67 7.18
C ILE A 219 -3.62 -18.76 8.09
N SER A 220 -3.47 -18.48 9.39
CA SER A 220 -2.99 -19.45 10.38
C SER A 220 -3.94 -20.66 10.49
N GLU A 221 -5.25 -20.43 10.53
CA GLU A 221 -6.26 -21.49 10.50
C GLU A 221 -6.12 -22.38 9.25
N LYS A 222 -5.93 -21.77 8.08
CA LYS A 222 -5.73 -22.50 6.82
C LYS A 222 -4.45 -23.36 6.85
N ILE A 223 -3.37 -22.85 7.43
CA ILE A 223 -2.12 -23.59 7.61
C ILE A 223 -2.31 -24.77 8.55
N ILE A 224 -2.89 -24.54 9.73
CA ILE A 224 -3.16 -25.59 10.75
C ILE A 224 -4.07 -26.68 10.17
N TYR A 225 -5.15 -26.29 9.49
CA TYR A 225 -6.07 -27.22 8.82
C TYR A 225 -5.34 -28.08 7.78
N SER A 226 -4.43 -27.47 7.00
CA SER A 226 -3.63 -28.18 6.00
C SER A 226 -2.67 -29.20 6.64
N PHE A 227 -2.01 -28.84 7.74
CA PHE A 227 -1.16 -29.77 8.50
C PHE A 227 -1.95 -30.95 9.06
N ASN A 228 -3.10 -30.69 9.69
CA ASN A 228 -3.93 -31.72 10.29
C ASN A 228 -4.46 -32.73 9.27
N ASN A 229 -4.82 -32.27 8.06
CA ASN A 229 -5.28 -33.16 6.99
C ASN A 229 -4.15 -33.89 6.27
N PHE A 230 -2.94 -33.32 6.23
CA PHE A 230 -1.79 -34.04 5.71
C PHE A 230 -1.47 -35.27 6.58
N ASN A 231 -1.44 -35.09 7.91
CA ASN A 231 -1.12 -36.18 8.84
C ASN A 231 -2.16 -37.30 8.85
N LYS A 232 -3.45 -36.98 8.62
CA LYS A 232 -4.53 -37.99 8.53
C LYS A 232 -4.47 -38.88 7.29
N ASN A 233 -3.81 -38.43 6.22
CA ASN A 233 -3.71 -39.17 4.95
C ASN A 233 -2.35 -39.88 4.77
N CYS A 234 -1.46 -39.77 5.77
CA CYS A 234 -0.13 -40.39 5.77
C CYS A 234 0.05 -41.43 6.90
N LEU A 235 -0.99 -41.66 7.70
CA LEU A 235 -1.13 -42.77 8.65
C LEU A 235 -2.19 -43.73 8.10
#